data_AF-A0A5S3XDS3-F1
#
_entry.id   AF-A0A5S3XDS3-F1
#
_cell.length_a   1.000
_cell.length_b   1.000
_cell.length_c   1.000
_cell.angle_alpha   90.00
_cell.angle_beta   90.00
_cell.angle_gamma   90.00
#
_symmetry.space_group_name_H-M   'P 1'
#
loop_
_entity.id
_entity.type
_entity.pdbx_description
1 polymer ?
#
loop_
_entity_poly.entity_id
_entity_poly.type
_entity_poly.pdbx_seq_one_letter_code
_entity_poly.pdbx_strand_id
1 'polypeptide(L)' 'EPGVSALAHLPKSLVTNKDRVFTEFLLHKLKLDHHCDVLVCGDDTDKKPTPKPLIIACKSLGLSVDDVI' A
#
# COMPACT_ATOMS: atom_id res chain seq x y z
N GLU A 1 13.17 -17.45 -2.78
CA GLU A 1 13.55 -16.26 -2.01
C GLU A 1 12.36 -15.83 -1.14
N PRO A 2 12.41 -15.93 0.20
CA PRO A 2 11.30 -15.48 1.04
C PRO A 2 11.32 -13.95 1.11
N GLY A 3 10.72 -13.29 0.11
CA GLY A 3 10.44 -11.85 0.08
C GLY A 3 9.01 -11.55 0.55
N VAL A 4 8.32 -10.62 -0.13
CA VAL A 4 6.90 -10.28 0.12
C VAL A 4 5.98 -11.51 0.17
N SER A 5 6.32 -12.58 -0.55
CA SER A 5 5.60 -13.87 -0.52
C SER A 5 5.57 -14.54 0.86
N ALA A 6 6.58 -14.35 1.72
CA ALA A 6 6.57 -14.89 3.08
C ALA A 6 5.47 -14.26 3.96
N LEU A 7 5.05 -13.05 3.62
CA LEU A 7 4.00 -12.29 4.31
C LEU A 7 2.65 -12.40 3.60
N ALA A 8 2.47 -13.37 2.69
CA ALA A 8 1.24 -13.49 1.89
C ALA A 8 -0.03 -13.62 2.75
N HIS A 9 0.08 -14.18 3.96
CA HIS A 9 -1.03 -14.40 4.89
C HIS A 9 -1.40 -13.17 5.74
N LEU A 10 -0.62 -12.09 5.70
CA LEU A 10 -0.89 -10.86 6.44
C LEU A 10 -1.58 -9.83 5.54
N PRO A 11 -2.49 -9.00 6.07
CA PRO A 11 -3.02 -7.84 5.34
C PRO A 11 -1.90 -6.85 5.04
N LYS A 12 -1.84 -6.32 3.81
CA LYS A 12 -0.77 -5.42 3.36
C LYS A 12 -1.31 -4.27 2.54
N SER A 13 -0.74 -3.08 2.74
CA SER A 13 -0.97 -1.93 1.89
C SER A 13 0.31 -1.40 1.26
N LEU A 14 0.24 -0.96 0.00
CA LEU A 14 1.28 -0.14 -0.60
C LEU A 14 0.91 1.34 -0.48
N VAL A 15 1.77 2.12 0.18
CA VAL A 15 1.58 3.57 0.36
C VAL A 15 2.73 4.32 -0.31
N THR A 16 2.45 5.09 -1.35
CA THR A 16 3.47 5.75 -2.18
C THR A 16 3.10 7.20 -2.53
N ASN A 17 4.10 8.04 -2.77
CA ASN A 17 3.90 9.42 -3.28
C ASN A 17 3.77 9.46 -4.82
N LYS A 18 3.91 8.31 -5.50
CA LYS A 18 3.74 8.20 -6.96
C LYS A 18 2.25 8.12 -7.31
N ASP A 19 1.84 8.85 -8.34
CA ASP A 19 0.45 8.87 -8.78
C ASP A 19 -0.01 7.48 -9.25
N ARG A 20 -1.32 7.22 -9.10
CA ARG A 20 -1.93 5.91 -9.27
C ARG A 20 -1.66 5.30 -10.63
N VAL A 21 -1.82 6.08 -11.70
CA VAL A 21 -1.62 5.62 -13.08
C VAL A 21 -0.23 4.99 -13.29
N PHE A 22 0.82 5.58 -12.72
CA PHE A 22 2.19 5.07 -12.85
C PHE A 22 2.48 3.92 -11.87
N THR A 23 1.79 3.89 -10.74
CA THR A 23 1.92 2.83 -9.75
C THR A 23 1.26 1.55 -10.23
N GLU A 24 0.00 1.61 -10.65
CA GLU A 24 -0.75 0.46 -11.17
C GLU A 24 -0.10 -0.09 -12.43
N PHE A 25 0.34 0.76 -13.37
CA PHE A 25 1.08 0.32 -14.55
C PHE A 25 2.33 -0.49 -14.18
N LEU A 26 3.12 -0.01 -13.22
CA LEU A 26 4.35 -0.67 -12.80
C LEU A 26 4.05 -1.99 -12.08
N LEU A 27 3.09 -2.00 -11.16
CA LEU A 27 2.69 -3.21 -10.42
C LEU A 27 2.22 -4.30 -11.37
N HIS A 28 1.38 -3.96 -12.36
CA HIS A 28 0.91 -4.90 -13.36
C HIS A 28 2.06 -5.45 -14.22
N LYS A 29 2.99 -4.60 -14.68
CA LYS A 29 4.16 -5.03 -15.45
C LYS A 29 5.08 -5.97 -14.68
N LEU A 30 5.22 -5.75 -13.37
CA LEU A 30 6.04 -6.58 -12.49
C LEU A 30 5.28 -7.78 -11.91
N LYS A 31 3.98 -7.91 -12.20
CA LYS A 31 3.09 -8.91 -11.60
C LYS A 31 3.11 -8.83 -10.07
N LEU A 32 3.06 -7.63 -9.51
CA LEU A 32 3.03 -7.37 -8.06
C LEU A 32 1.69 -6.81 -7.58
N ASP A 33 0.74 -6.61 -8.48
CA ASP A 33 -0.61 -6.09 -8.25
C ASP A 33 -1.46 -6.97 -7.32
N HIS A 34 -1.07 -8.24 -7.13
CA HIS A 34 -1.74 -9.18 -6.23
C HIS A 34 -1.12 -9.26 -4.83
N HIS A 35 -0.02 -8.54 -4.57
CA HIS A 35 0.69 -8.64 -3.28
C HIS A 35 0.18 -7.67 -2.20
N CYS A 36 -0.65 -6.69 -2.54
CA CYS A 36 -1.19 -5.72 -1.58
C CYS A 36 -2.71 -5.67 -1.69
N ASP A 37 -3.40 -5.68 -0.56
CA ASP A 37 -4.86 -5.62 -0.47
C ASP A 37 -5.36 -4.18 -0.68
N VAL A 38 -4.54 -3.20 -0.29
CA VAL A 38 -4.86 -1.76 -0.38
C VAL A 38 -3.72 -1.02 -1.08
N LEU A 39 -4.09 -0.10 -1.98
CA LEU A 39 -3.16 0.78 -2.66
C LEU A 39 -3.52 2.24 -2.38
N VAL A 40 -2.60 3.00 -1.78
CA VAL A 40 -2.69 4.44 -1.55
C VAL A 40 -1.58 5.14 -2.32
N CYS A 41 -1.96 5.95 -3.29
CA CYS A 41 -1.08 6.65 -4.23
C CYS A 41 -0.99 8.15 -3.93
N GLY A 42 -0.02 8.80 -4.57
CA GLY A 42 0.33 10.20 -4.28
C GLY A 42 -0.74 11.23 -4.66
N ASP A 43 -1.69 10.82 -5.48
CA ASP A 43 -2.82 11.59 -5.98
C ASP A 43 -4.14 11.27 -5.25
N ASP A 44 -4.14 10.33 -4.30
CA ASP A 44 -5.33 9.99 -3.52
C ASP A 44 -5.54 10.95 -2.32
N THR A 45 -4.47 11.58 -1.82
CA THR A 45 -4.50 12.40 -0.60
C THR A 45 -3.25 13.26 -0.45
N ASP A 46 -3.13 13.99 0.67
CA ASP A 46 -1.90 14.73 1.01
C ASP A 46 -0.70 13.77 1.10
N LYS A 47 0.40 14.13 0.45
CA LYS A 47 1.56 13.23 0.30
C LYS A 47 2.27 12.98 1.64
N LYS A 48 3.00 11.86 1.73
CA LYS A 48 3.99 11.65 2.80
C LYS A 48 5.01 12.79 2.77
N PRO A 49 5.46 13.32 3.91
CA PRO A 49 5.46 12.68 5.24
C PRO A 49 4.24 12.96 6.11
N THR A 50 3.15 13.54 5.58
CA THR A 50 1.92 13.66 6.37
C THR A 50 1.43 12.26 6.81
N PRO A 51 0.77 12.12 7.98
CA PRO A 51 0.30 10.82 8.47
C PRO A 51 -0.96 10.33 7.74
N LYS A 52 -1.66 11.23 7.03
CA LYS A 52 -2.94 10.99 6.38
C LYS A 52 -2.97 9.75 5.47
N PRO A 53 -2.02 9.53 4.54
CA PRO A 53 -2.03 8.34 3.69
C PRO A 53 -1.86 7.02 4.46
N LEU A 54 -1.09 7.02 5.55
CA LEU A 54 -0.93 5.83 6.41
C LEU A 54 -2.22 5.55 7.21
N ILE A 55 -2.86 6.60 7.74
CA ILE A 55 -4.14 6.48 8.45
C ILE A 55 -5.23 5.95 7.50
N ILE A 56 -5.27 6.43 6.25
CA ILE A 56 -6.20 5.92 5.23
C ILE A 56 -5.94 4.44 4.95
N ALA A 57 -4.68 4.03 4.80
CA ALA A 57 -4.33 2.63 4.58
C ALA A 57 -4.81 1.72 5.73
N CYS A 58 -4.55 2.11 6.99
CA CYS A 58 -4.98 1.35 8.17
C CYS A 58 -6.51 1.22 8.22
N LYS A 59 -7.23 2.34 8.00
CA LYS A 59 -8.70 2.34 7.96
C LYS A 59 -9.26 1.44 6.86
N SER A 60 -8.68 1.46 5.67
CA SER A 60 -9.08 0.61 4.55
C SER A 60 -8.83 -0.88 4.83
N LEU A 61 -7.80 -1.21 5.61
CA LEU A 61 -7.51 -2.57 6.08
C LEU A 61 -8.32 -2.98 7.33
N GLY A 62 -9.06 -2.06 7.96
CA GLY A 62 -9.77 -2.31 9.21
C GLY A 62 -8.84 -2.49 10.42
N LEU A 63 -7.63 -1.93 10.39
CA LEU A 63 -6.61 -2.07 11.43
C LEU A 63 -6.42 -0.77 12.22
N SER A 64 -6.02 -0.89 13.49
CA SER A 64 -5.53 0.25 14.27
C SER A 64 -4.11 0.62 13.84
N VAL A 65 -3.73 1.89 14.05
CA VAL A 65 -2.36 2.36 13.82
C VAL A 65 -1.35 1.70 14.76
N ASP A 66 -1.80 1.19 15.91
CA ASP A 66 -0.97 0.50 16.89
C ASP A 66 -0.67 -0.96 16.49
N ASP A 67 -1.40 -1.51 15.51
CA ASP A 67 -1.31 -2.91 15.08
C ASP A 67 -0.46 -3.11 13.80
N VAL A 68 0.11 -2.04 13.25
CA VAL A 68 0.82 -2.04 11.96
C VAL A 68 2.29 -1.67 12.11
N ILE A 69 3.11 -2.12 11.15
CA ILE A 69 4.57 -1.86 11.06
C ILE A 69 4.87 -1.08 9.78
#